data_AF-A0A2T1LZA5-F1
#
_entry.id   AF-A0A2T1LZA5-F1
#
_cell.length_a   1.000
_cell.length_b   1.000
_cell.length_c   1.000
_cell.angle_alpha   90.00
_cell.angle_beta   90.00
_cell.angle_gamma   90.00
#
_symmetry.space_group_name_H-M   'P 1'
#
loop_
_entity.id
_entity.type
_entity.pdbx_description
1 polymer ?
#
loop_
_entity_poly.entity_id
_entity_poly.type
_entity_poly.pdbx_seq_one_letter_code
_entity_poly.pdbx_strand_id
1 'polypeptide(L)'
;MNRKEILRGIHAVAIIIVGITHFIKPEPYVKIVPPQLPHPLELVYISGVFEILGGIGLLIPYVSVAAAWGLIALYIAVFPANINQAINGIAIEGIPDIKALYWARLPFQAVLIAWAWWYTQEPDKQFGAGFVRALFRQANGKTHQERNS
;
A
#
# COMPACT_ATOMS: atom_id res chain seq x y z
N MET A 1 -9.80 8.80 -19.15
CA MET A 1 -9.07 8.17 -18.03
C MET A 1 -9.36 6.68 -18.03
N ASN A 2 -8.33 5.85 -17.94
CA ASN A 2 -8.51 4.41 -17.85
C ASN A 2 -9.12 4.05 -16.48
N ARG A 3 -10.14 3.18 -16.42
CA ARG A 3 -10.76 2.75 -15.13
C ARG A 3 -9.71 2.30 -14.11
N LYS A 4 -8.62 1.69 -14.59
CA LYS A 4 -7.47 1.26 -13.79
C LYS A 4 -6.80 2.42 -13.04
N GLU A 5 -6.64 3.58 -13.66
CA GLU A 5 -5.99 4.74 -13.03
C GLU A 5 -6.82 5.37 -11.92
N ILE A 6 -8.13 5.49 -12.13
CA ILE A 6 -9.07 6.03 -11.12
C ILE A 6 -9.03 5.13 -9.89
N LEU A 7 -9.17 3.82 -10.11
CA LEU A 7 -9.17 2.83 -9.04
C LEU A 7 -7.84 2.77 -8.28
N ARG A 8 -6.70 2.96 -8.98
CA ARG A 8 -5.39 3.09 -8.34
C ARG A 8 -5.31 4.35 -7.48
N GLY A 9 -5.77 5.48 -7.99
CA GLY A 9 -5.82 6.74 -7.23
C GLY A 9 -6.67 6.60 -5.97
N ILE A 10 -7.82 5.94 -6.07
CA ILE A 10 -8.67 5.62 -4.92
C ILE A 10 -7.92 4.75 -3.91
N HIS A 11 -7.25 3.69 -4.35
CA HIS A 11 -6.47 2.81 -3.47
C HIS A 11 -5.32 3.55 -2.78
N ALA A 12 -4.58 4.37 -3.54
CA ALA A 12 -3.48 5.19 -3.03
C ALA A 12 -3.97 6.17 -1.95
N VAL A 13 -5.07 6.88 -2.22
CA VAL A 13 -5.65 7.80 -1.24
C VAL A 13 -6.16 7.05 -0.01
N ALA A 14 -6.83 5.92 -0.20
CA ALA A 14 -7.32 5.10 0.91
C ALA A 14 -6.19 4.62 1.82
N ILE A 15 -5.09 4.11 1.27
CA ILE A 15 -3.97 3.63 2.10
C ILE A 15 -3.21 4.76 2.79
N ILE A 16 -3.10 5.93 2.16
CA ILE A 16 -2.52 7.11 2.82
C ILE A 16 -3.37 7.52 4.03
N ILE A 17 -4.69 7.55 3.87
CA ILE A 17 -5.61 7.87 4.98
C ILE A 17 -5.45 6.84 6.11
N VAL A 18 -5.40 5.56 5.78
CA VAL A 18 -5.20 4.48 6.76
C VAL A 18 -3.84 4.66 7.47
N GLY A 19 -2.76 4.94 6.75
CA GLY A 19 -1.45 5.19 7.34
C GLY A 19 -1.46 6.40 8.28
N ILE A 20 -2.16 7.47 7.95
CA ILE A 20 -2.33 8.64 8.83
C ILE A 20 -3.08 8.24 10.12
N THR A 21 -4.12 7.40 10.02
CA THR A 21 -4.87 6.97 11.20
C THR A 21 -4.04 6.16 12.21
N HIS A 22 -2.96 5.49 11.77
CA HIS A 22 -2.02 4.83 12.68
C HIS A 22 -1.34 5.82 13.64
N PHE A 23 -1.14 7.08 13.22
CA PHE A 23 -0.55 8.12 14.06
C PHE A 23 -1.58 8.83 14.94
N ILE A 24 -2.80 9.05 14.42
CA ILE A 24 -3.86 9.78 15.13
C ILE A 24 -4.51 8.90 16.20
N LYS A 25 -4.81 7.64 15.88
CA LYS A 25 -5.48 6.68 16.78
C LYS A 25 -4.79 5.31 16.71
N PRO A 26 -3.61 5.14 17.32
CA PRO A 26 -2.90 3.87 17.31
C PRO A 26 -3.58 2.78 18.16
N GLU A 27 -4.38 3.14 19.16
CA GLU A 27 -4.88 2.19 20.18
C GLU A 27 -5.65 0.98 19.60
N PRO A 28 -6.55 1.15 18.61
CA PRO A 28 -7.17 0.01 17.93
C PRO A 28 -6.19 -0.92 17.24
N TYR A 29 -5.15 -0.36 16.62
CA TYR A 29 -4.14 -1.12 15.87
C TYR A 29 -3.20 -1.87 16.82
N VAL A 30 -2.80 -1.23 17.93
CA VAL A 30 -1.96 -1.85 18.96
C VAL A 30 -2.69 -3.03 19.61
N LYS A 31 -4.00 -2.90 19.87
CA LYS A 31 -4.81 -3.97 20.47
C LYS A 31 -4.86 -5.24 19.61
N ILE A 32 -4.76 -5.12 18.29
CA ILE A 32 -4.81 -6.28 17.38
C ILE A 32 -3.45 -6.93 17.15
N VAL A 33 -2.34 -6.28 17.53
CA VAL A 33 -1.00 -6.85 17.37
C VAL A 33 -0.89 -8.14 18.21
N PRO A 34 -0.40 -9.25 17.64
CA PRO A 34 -0.24 -10.49 18.38
C PRO A 34 0.75 -10.32 19.55
N PRO A 35 0.49 -10.92 20.72
CA PRO A 35 1.36 -10.79 21.90
C PRO A 35 2.77 -11.36 21.70
N GLN A 36 3.00 -12.13 20.63
CA GLN A 36 4.29 -12.67 20.25
C GLN A 36 5.22 -11.61 19.64
N LEU A 37 4.69 -10.47 19.18
CA LEU A 37 5.48 -9.39 18.58
C LEU A 37 5.87 -8.35 19.66
N PRO A 38 7.17 -8.04 19.81
CA PRO A 38 7.61 -7.01 20.73
C PRO A 38 7.31 -5.61 20.15
N HIS A 39 7.08 -4.63 21.03
CA HIS A 39 6.86 -3.22 20.66
C HIS A 39 5.68 -2.97 19.68
N PRO A 40 4.43 -3.32 20.04
CA PRO A 40 3.28 -3.22 19.14
C PRO A 40 3.00 -1.79 18.64
N LEU A 41 3.27 -0.77 19.47
CA LEU A 41 3.10 0.64 19.08
C LEU A 41 4.10 1.07 18.00
N GLU A 42 5.36 0.66 18.12
CA GLU A 42 6.40 0.99 17.14
C GLU A 42 6.11 0.32 15.80
N LEU A 43 5.67 -0.94 15.82
CA LEU A 43 5.26 -1.66 14.61
C LEU A 43 4.11 -0.96 13.88
N VAL A 44 3.12 -0.45 14.61
CA VAL A 44 1.99 0.32 14.07
C VAL A 44 2.47 1.62 13.43
N TYR A 45 3.41 2.33 14.04
CA TYR A 45 3.96 3.55 13.42
C TYR A 45 4.81 3.23 12.19
N ILE A 46 5.64 2.19 12.25
CA ILE A 46 6.45 1.74 11.12
C ILE A 46 5.53 1.36 9.94
N SER A 47 4.47 0.57 10.19
CA SER A 47 3.51 0.21 9.14
C SER A 47 2.82 1.44 8.58
N GLY A 48 2.40 2.39 9.43
CA GLY A 48 1.79 3.65 8.99
C GLY A 48 2.70 4.47 8.06
N VAL A 49 4.00 4.55 8.34
CA VAL A 49 4.97 5.20 7.43
C VAL A 49 5.01 4.47 6.08
N PHE A 50 5.13 3.15 6.08
CA PHE A 50 5.18 2.37 4.84
C PHE A 50 3.89 2.43 4.03
N GLU A 51 2.73 2.52 4.66
CA GLU A 51 1.44 2.72 3.98
C GLU A 51 1.38 4.07 3.26
N ILE A 52 1.82 5.14 3.93
CA ILE A 52 1.87 6.48 3.34
C ILE A 52 2.86 6.50 2.16
N LEU A 53 4.07 5.98 2.36
CA LEU A 53 5.09 5.92 1.31
C LEU A 53 4.65 5.04 0.14
N GLY A 54 4.00 3.91 0.42
CA GLY A 54 3.45 3.01 -0.59
C GLY A 54 2.31 3.64 -1.38
N GLY A 55 1.41 4.36 -0.71
CA GLY A 55 0.33 5.10 -1.37
C GLY A 55 0.83 6.24 -2.23
N ILE A 56 1.79 7.03 -1.76
CA ILE A 56 2.46 8.06 -2.57
C ILE A 56 3.20 7.43 -3.74
N GLY A 57 3.92 6.33 -3.49
CA GLY A 57 4.66 5.60 -4.52
C GLY A 57 3.75 5.01 -5.61
N LEU A 58 2.53 4.58 -5.27
CA LEU A 58 1.51 4.15 -6.23
C LEU A 58 1.10 5.27 -7.19
N LEU A 59 1.15 6.54 -6.79
CA LEU A 59 0.83 7.68 -7.66
C LEU A 59 1.97 8.00 -8.65
N ILE A 60 3.20 7.62 -8.33
CA ILE A 60 4.39 7.90 -9.14
C ILE A 60 4.66 6.72 -10.09
N PRO A 61 4.58 6.90 -11.42
CA PRO A 61 4.66 5.77 -12.34
C PRO A 61 5.90 4.92 -12.25
N TYR A 62 7.03 5.58 -12.05
CA TYR A 62 8.34 4.93 -12.00
C TYR A 62 8.51 3.99 -10.79
N VAL A 63 8.00 4.39 -9.62
CA VAL A 63 8.10 3.59 -8.39
C VAL A 63 6.83 2.82 -8.08
N SER A 64 5.77 2.97 -8.89
CA SER A 64 4.46 2.33 -8.63
C SER A 64 4.54 0.81 -8.50
N VAL A 65 5.42 0.15 -9.26
CA VAL A 65 5.65 -1.30 -9.16
C VAL A 65 6.34 -1.64 -7.83
N ALA A 66 7.42 -0.93 -7.49
CA ALA A 66 8.14 -1.15 -6.23
C ALA A 66 7.25 -0.84 -5.01
N ALA A 67 6.44 0.21 -5.09
CA ALA A 67 5.48 0.59 -4.06
C ALA A 67 4.37 -0.46 -3.89
N ALA A 68 3.84 -1.02 -4.99
CA ALA A 68 2.87 -2.10 -4.93
C ALA A 68 3.48 -3.36 -4.27
N TRP A 69 4.71 -3.74 -4.63
CA TRP A 69 5.42 -4.84 -3.96
C TRP A 69 5.66 -4.56 -2.47
N GLY A 70 6.03 -3.33 -2.12
CA GLY A 70 6.19 -2.89 -0.73
C GLY A 70 4.89 -3.00 0.07
N LEU A 71 3.77 -2.58 -0.52
CA LEU A 71 2.44 -2.73 0.08
C LEU A 71 2.02 -4.19 0.23
N ILE A 72 2.33 -5.05 -0.75
CA ILE A 72 2.09 -6.49 -0.64
C ILE A 72 2.88 -7.08 0.54
N ALA A 73 4.17 -6.76 0.64
CA ALA A 73 5.01 -7.21 1.74
C ALA A 73 4.48 -6.71 3.10
N LEU A 74 4.05 -5.44 3.15
CA LEU A 74 3.45 -4.85 4.34
C LEU A 74 2.14 -5.55 4.73
N TYR A 75 1.26 -5.82 3.76
CA TYR A 75 0.01 -6.53 4.01
C TYR A 75 0.25 -7.95 4.54
N ILE A 76 1.28 -8.64 4.04
CA ILE A 76 1.70 -9.94 4.58
C ILE A 76 2.21 -9.79 6.01
N ALA A 77 2.99 -8.74 6.30
CA ALA A 77 3.53 -8.49 7.63
C ALA A 77 2.45 -8.17 8.69
N VAL A 78 1.38 -7.44 8.32
CA VAL A 78 0.26 -7.14 9.21
C VAL A 78 -0.81 -8.23 9.25
N PHE A 79 -0.74 -9.23 8.35
CA PHE A 79 -1.71 -10.32 8.27
C PHE A 79 -1.88 -11.10 9.59
N PRO A 80 -0.82 -11.42 10.36
CA PRO A 80 -0.95 -12.05 11.67
C PRO A 80 -1.76 -11.21 12.66
N ALA A 81 -1.67 -9.88 12.62
CA ALA A 81 -2.47 -9.00 13.47
C ALA A 81 -3.96 -9.06 13.12
N ASN A 82 -4.30 -9.13 11.82
CA ASN A 82 -5.68 -9.28 11.37
C ASN A 82 -6.26 -10.65 11.72
N ILE A 83 -5.46 -11.72 11.65
CA ILE A 83 -5.85 -13.04 12.16
C ILE A 83 -6.10 -12.99 13.67
N ASN A 84 -5.19 -12.37 14.42
CA ASN A 84 -5.30 -12.24 15.87
C ASN A 84 -6.60 -11.51 16.27
N GLN A 85 -6.97 -10.45 15.55
CA GLN A 85 -8.26 -9.77 15.72
C GLN A 85 -9.45 -10.69 15.43
N ALA A 86 -9.41 -11.46 14.35
CA ALA A 86 -10.51 -12.34 13.93
C ALA A 86 -10.71 -13.53 14.88
N ILE A 87 -9.61 -14.08 15.43
CA ILE A 87 -9.65 -15.19 16.40
C ILE A 87 -10.12 -14.70 17.76
N ASN A 88 -9.51 -13.64 18.28
CA ASN A 88 -9.78 -13.17 19.64
C ASN A 88 -11.02 -12.25 19.74
N GLY A 89 -11.64 -11.88 18.62
CA GLY A 89 -12.83 -11.02 18.60
C GLY A 89 -12.57 -9.69 19.27
N ILE A 90 -11.42 -9.06 18.96
CA ILE A 90 -10.99 -7.84 19.63
C ILE A 90 -11.87 -6.69 19.15
N ALA A 91 -12.79 -6.28 20.01
CA ALA A 91 -13.68 -5.16 19.77
C ALA A 91 -12.87 -3.86 19.64
N ILE A 92 -13.00 -3.20 18.49
CA ILE A 92 -12.46 -1.87 18.25
C ILE A 92 -13.53 -0.85 18.64
N GLU A 93 -13.22 0.05 19.57
CA GLU A 93 -14.12 1.15 19.95
C GLU A 93 -14.56 1.94 18.71
N GLY A 94 -15.87 2.06 18.51
CA GLY A 94 -16.47 2.76 17.38
C GLY A 94 -16.80 1.91 16.15
N ILE A 95 -16.49 0.60 16.15
CA ILE A 95 -16.91 -0.33 15.09
C ILE A 95 -17.88 -1.36 15.69
N PRO A 96 -19.01 -1.68 15.03
CA PRO A 96 -19.88 -2.77 15.47
C PRO A 96 -19.06 -4.05 15.66
N ASP A 97 -19.14 -4.67 16.85
CA ASP A 97 -18.45 -5.91 17.20
C ASP A 97 -19.09 -7.11 16.49
N ILE A 98 -18.95 -7.12 15.17
CA ILE A 98 -19.47 -8.14 14.28
C ILE A 98 -18.27 -9.00 13.89
N LYS A 99 -18.09 -10.13 14.55
CA LYS A 99 -17.02 -11.10 14.26
C LYS A 99 -16.94 -11.46 12.77
N ALA A 100 -18.08 -11.53 12.08
CA ALA A 100 -18.12 -11.78 10.64
C ALA A 100 -17.41 -10.71 9.80
N LEU A 101 -17.36 -9.45 10.26
CA LEU A 101 -16.65 -8.36 9.58
C LEU A 101 -15.13 -8.52 9.68
N TYR A 102 -14.64 -9.04 10.81
CA TYR A 102 -13.21 -9.32 11.01
C TYR A 102 -12.75 -10.49 10.14
N TRP A 103 -13.58 -11.53 10.05
CA TRP A 103 -13.34 -12.64 9.12
C TRP A 103 -13.46 -12.23 7.66
N ALA A 104 -14.34 -11.29 7.31
CA ALA A 104 -14.46 -10.74 5.96
C ALA A 104 -13.28 -9.84 5.55
N ARG A 105 -12.58 -9.22 6.52
CA ARG A 105 -11.37 -8.44 6.24
C ARG A 105 -10.24 -9.28 5.67
N LEU A 106 -10.10 -10.55 6.07
CA LEU A 106 -9.04 -11.44 5.59
C LEU A 106 -9.11 -11.70 4.08
N PRO A 107 -10.23 -12.18 3.50
CA PRO A 107 -10.35 -12.34 2.05
C PRO A 107 -10.36 -10.97 1.34
N PHE A 108 -10.89 -9.92 1.96
CA PHE A 108 -10.83 -8.58 1.38
C PHE A 108 -9.39 -8.06 1.26
N GLN A 109 -8.55 -8.29 2.25
CA GLN A 109 -7.12 -7.96 2.22
C GLN A 109 -6.40 -8.77 1.12
N ALA A 110 -6.74 -10.06 0.95
CA ALA A 110 -6.22 -10.85 -0.16
C ALA A 110 -6.66 -10.29 -1.53
N VAL A 111 -7.90 -9.80 -1.65
CA VAL A 111 -8.37 -9.10 -2.85
C VAL A 111 -7.59 -7.81 -3.08
N LEU A 112 -7.30 -7.02 -2.03
CA LEU A 112 -6.48 -5.81 -2.14
C LEU A 112 -5.04 -6.13 -2.59
N ILE A 113 -4.44 -7.21 -2.09
CA ILE A 113 -3.13 -7.71 -2.52
C ILE A 113 -3.17 -8.12 -4.01
N ALA A 114 -4.15 -8.93 -4.40
CA ALA A 114 -4.32 -9.37 -5.78
C ALA A 114 -4.58 -8.18 -6.73
N TRP A 115 -5.26 -7.16 -6.22
CA TRP A 115 -5.54 -5.94 -6.97
C TRP A 115 -4.28 -5.08 -7.12
N ALA A 116 -3.50 -4.88 -6.05
CA ALA A 116 -2.19 -4.23 -6.10
C ALA A 116 -1.25 -4.97 -7.06
N TRP A 117 -1.25 -6.31 -7.04
CA TRP A 117 -0.52 -7.14 -7.99
C TRP A 117 -0.95 -6.89 -9.44
N TRP A 118 -2.26 -6.88 -9.71
CA TRP A 118 -2.78 -6.64 -11.05
C TRP A 118 -2.34 -5.28 -11.63
N TYR A 119 -2.12 -4.27 -10.77
CA TYR A 119 -1.59 -2.97 -11.19
C TYR A 119 -0.13 -2.99 -11.62
N THR A 120 0.68 -3.92 -11.10
CA THR A 120 2.10 -4.03 -11.46
C THR A 120 2.33 -4.41 -12.93
N GLN A 121 1.31 -4.93 -13.61
CA GLN A 121 1.43 -5.45 -14.99
C GLN A 121 1.25 -4.39 -16.09
N GLU A 122 0.77 -3.17 -15.78
CA GLU A 122 0.56 -2.12 -16.80
C GLU A 122 1.09 -0.71 -16.40
N PRO A 123 2.38 -0.55 -16.04
CA PRO A 123 2.97 0.77 -15.76
C PRO A 123 2.89 1.72 -16.97
N ASP A 124 2.82 1.17 -18.18
CA ASP A 124 2.86 1.87 -19.47
C ASP A 124 1.59 2.68 -19.77
N LYS A 125 0.47 2.32 -19.14
CA LYS A 125 -0.83 3.00 -19.37
C LYS A 125 -1.07 4.17 -18.42
N GLN A 126 -0.08 4.52 -17.60
CA GLN A 126 -0.20 5.57 -16.61
C GLN A 126 0.02 6.96 -17.21
N PHE A 127 -0.80 7.91 -16.79
CA PHE A 127 -0.70 9.31 -17.17
C PHE A 127 0.68 9.86 -16.81
N GLY A 128 1.38 10.41 -17.80
CA GLY A 128 2.76 10.88 -17.65
C GLY A 128 3.85 9.83 -17.87
N ALA A 129 3.55 8.52 -17.94
CA ALA A 129 4.56 7.49 -18.22
C ALA A 129 5.25 7.71 -19.58
N GLY A 130 4.49 8.14 -20.59
CA GLY A 130 5.03 8.50 -21.91
C GLY A 130 5.97 9.70 -21.86
N PHE A 131 5.63 10.73 -21.09
CA PHE A 131 6.46 11.93 -20.91
C PHE A 131 7.77 11.61 -20.18
N VAL A 132 7.70 10.82 -19.10
CA VAL A 132 8.90 10.38 -18.35
C VAL A 132 9.79 9.50 -19.23
N ARG A 133 9.22 8.55 -20.00
CA ARG A 133 9.98 7.77 -20.98
C ARG A 133 10.64 8.65 -22.03
N ALA A 134 9.96 9.70 -22.50
CA ALA A 134 10.52 10.65 -23.44
C ALA A 134 11.70 11.43 -22.83
N LEU A 135 11.57 11.91 -21.58
CA LEU A 135 12.67 12.57 -20.86
C LEU A 135 13.88 11.64 -20.67
N PHE A 136 13.66 10.40 -20.24
CA PHE A 136 14.76 9.42 -20.09
C PHE A 136 15.41 9.07 -21.41
N ARG A 137 14.61 8.88 -22.48
CA ARG A 137 15.15 8.62 -23.83
C ARG A 137 15.93 9.83 -24.35
N GLN A 138 15.50 11.05 -24.06
CA GLN A 138 16.21 12.28 -24.43
C GLN A 138 17.52 12.43 -23.63
N ALA A 139 17.50 12.14 -22.32
CA ALA A 139 18.69 12.14 -21.48
C ALA A 139 19.73 11.11 -21.93
N ASN A 140 19.31 9.87 -22.22
CA ASN A 140 20.20 8.80 -22.71
C ASN A 140 20.66 9.01 -24.16
N GLY A 141 19.83 9.64 -25.01
CA GLY A 141 20.16 9.93 -26.40
C GLY A 141 21.26 10.99 -26.55
N LYS A 142 21.29 12.00 -25.67
CA LYS A 142 22.34 13.03 -25.65
C LYS A 142 23.72 12.47 -25.28
N THR A 143 23.78 11.53 -24.33
CA THR A 143 25.01 10.86 -23.91
C THR A 143 25.70 10.04 -25.02
N HIS A 144 24.98 9.59 -26.05
CA HIS A 144 25.58 8.87 -27.18
C HIS A 144 26.10 9.81 -28.28
N GLN A 145 25.58 11.03 -28.36
CA GLN A 145 25.97 12.00 -29.37
C GLN A 145 27.21 12.82 -28.94
N GLU A 146 27.33 13.14 -27.65
CA GLU A 146 28.54 13.78 -27.06
C GLU A 146 29.74 12.83 -26.91
N ARG A 147 29.54 11.51 -26.94
CA ARG A 147 30.63 10.53 -26.83
C ARG A 147 31.26 10.16 -28.19
N ASN A 148 30.63 10.57 -29.30
CA ASN A 148 31.06 10.34 -30.68
C ASN A 148 31.39 11.63 -31.45
N SER A 149 31.47 12.78 -30.75
CA SER A 149 31.98 14.07 -31.28
C SER A 149 33.25 14.45 -30.56
#